data_AF-A0A7X7X1P8-F1
#
_entry.id   AF-A0A7X7X1P8-F1
#
_cell.length_a   1.000
_cell.length_b   1.000
_cell.length_c   1.000
_cell.angle_alpha   90.00
_cell.angle_beta   90.00
_cell.angle_gamma   90.00
#
_symmetry.space_group_name_H-M   'P 1'
#
loop_
_entity.id
_entity.type
_entity.pdbx_description
1 polymer ?
#
loop_
_entity_poly.entity_id
_entity_poly.type
_entity_poly.pdbx_seq_one_letter_code
_entity_poly.pdbx_strand_id
1 'polypeptide(L)'
;MEKYCFLYISALLLSLIAYWEKSKIHPVLLRAERVHYFILLTEANDQCFIGYTSDSAMVDISLANYYKDMQQTDYAIYYYNRCLGQKENKYIIIGKAYSKLPHIFLKKGNYQDAYTYLSAYSANSDSLTRKEILKNQNLMQALISKFQVEKENDRLKGKSSFERLFTILLVLVLLATLLTFYFYIQKRKARNRERSCLLKQLLQNMQQNSISQMSVNDVRIEELNKRLSSLHIGNTSSELDIIILNLEKTYLERENEHINVTNEKQKTLNECLEVSDIYIHFRHLSQEGSKATGDDFYKLEQILDETHPHFCLSLKQLYPPISTKEYRVCMLVKIGMNPSAMACLLSSSNSGISMIRQRLNEKVFQEKGKSDDFDRKIRMI
;
A
#
# COMPACT_ATOMS: atom_id res chain seq x y z
N MET A 1 -27.05 -11.21 -15.85
CA MET A 1 -25.73 -10.78 -15.34
C MET A 1 -24.57 -11.42 -16.09
N GLU A 2 -24.65 -12.68 -16.52
CA GLU A 2 -23.53 -13.36 -17.22
C GLU A 2 -23.32 -12.92 -18.68
N LYS A 3 -24.38 -12.55 -19.43
CA LYS A 3 -24.24 -12.10 -20.84
C LYS A 3 -23.48 -10.77 -21.02
N TYR A 4 -23.44 -9.91 -20.00
CA TYR A 4 -22.74 -8.62 -20.06
C TYR A 4 -21.24 -8.73 -19.74
N CYS A 5 -20.82 -9.74 -18.97
CA CYS A 5 -19.40 -9.99 -18.70
C CYS A 5 -18.68 -10.51 -19.95
N PHE A 6 -19.32 -11.35 -20.77
CA PHE A 6 -18.69 -11.92 -21.96
C PHE A 6 -18.44 -10.86 -23.05
N LEU A 7 -19.39 -9.94 -23.25
CA LEU A 7 -19.23 -8.82 -24.19
C LEU A 7 -18.10 -7.88 -23.75
N TYR A 8 -17.99 -7.58 -22.45
CA TYR A 8 -16.95 -6.68 -21.93
C TYR A 8 -15.54 -7.28 -22.05
N ILE A 9 -15.42 -8.58 -21.79
CA ILE A 9 -14.14 -9.32 -21.92
C ILE A 9 -13.75 -9.44 -23.40
N SER A 10 -14.71 -9.68 -24.30
CA SER A 10 -14.45 -9.75 -25.76
C SER A 10 -13.99 -8.40 -26.35
N ALA A 11 -14.54 -7.27 -25.87
CA ALA A 11 -14.14 -5.93 -26.29
C ALA A 11 -12.74 -5.54 -25.75
N LEU A 12 -12.41 -5.98 -24.54
CA LEU A 12 -11.07 -5.81 -23.96
C LEU A 12 -10.02 -6.64 -24.71
N LEU A 13 -10.36 -7.87 -25.10
CA LEU A 13 -9.48 -8.71 -25.92
C LEU A 13 -9.31 -8.16 -27.34
N LEU A 14 -10.36 -7.68 -27.99
CA LEU A 14 -10.26 -7.04 -29.31
C LEU A 14 -9.47 -5.73 -29.27
N SER A 15 -9.57 -4.94 -28.21
CA SER A 15 -8.76 -3.71 -28.05
C SER A 15 -7.29 -4.02 -27.73
N LEU A 16 -7.01 -5.08 -26.98
CA LEU A 16 -5.64 -5.58 -26.75
C LEU A 16 -5.03 -6.18 -28.02
N ILE A 17 -5.80 -6.93 -28.82
CA ILE A 17 -5.35 -7.49 -30.10
C ILE A 17 -5.11 -6.36 -31.11
N ALA A 18 -6.01 -5.37 -31.21
CA ALA A 18 -5.81 -4.19 -32.04
C ALA A 18 -4.60 -3.36 -31.60
N TYR A 19 -4.34 -3.23 -30.29
CA TYR A 19 -3.16 -2.56 -29.75
C TYR A 19 -1.87 -3.34 -30.06
N TRP A 20 -1.92 -4.68 -29.99
CA TRP A 20 -0.79 -5.55 -30.29
C TRP A 20 -0.49 -5.66 -31.79
N GLU A 21 -1.52 -5.61 -32.64
CA GLU A 21 -1.40 -5.58 -34.10
C GLU A 21 -0.86 -4.21 -34.59
N LYS A 22 -1.26 -3.11 -33.94
CA LYS A 22 -0.66 -1.77 -34.13
C LYS A 22 0.81 -1.70 -33.69
N SER A 23 1.22 -2.55 -32.74
CA SER A 23 2.59 -2.67 -32.25
C SER A 23 3.50 -3.54 -33.14
N LYS A 24 2.93 -4.32 -34.07
CA LYS A 24 3.69 -5.18 -35.01
C LYS A 24 3.90 -4.57 -36.39
N ILE A 25 3.24 -3.45 -36.69
CA ILE A 25 3.45 -2.73 -37.94
C ILE A 25 4.71 -1.89 -37.79
N HIS A 26 5.80 -2.35 -38.39
CA HIS A 26 7.03 -1.59 -38.65
C HIS A 26 6.75 -0.10 -38.84
N PRO A 27 7.38 0.81 -38.07
CA PRO A 27 7.23 2.22 -38.37
C PRO A 27 8.12 2.54 -39.58
N VAL A 28 7.49 2.46 -40.75
CA VAL A 28 7.65 3.49 -41.78
C VAL A 28 7.66 4.82 -41.04
N LEU A 29 8.82 5.50 -41.02
CA LEU A 29 9.06 6.73 -40.27
C LEU A 29 7.80 7.62 -40.21
N LEU A 30 7.37 7.94 -38.97
CA LEU A 30 6.22 8.80 -38.71
C LEU A 30 6.41 10.11 -39.49
N ARG A 31 5.33 10.70 -40.01
CA ARG A 31 5.40 11.94 -40.82
C ARG A 31 6.18 13.05 -40.12
N ALA A 32 6.09 13.14 -38.79
CA ALA A 32 6.85 14.08 -37.96
C ALA A 32 8.35 13.77 -37.91
N GLU A 33 8.75 12.49 -37.86
CA GLU A 33 10.16 12.07 -37.89
C GLU A 33 10.76 12.23 -39.28
N ARG A 34 9.97 12.00 -40.35
CA ARG A 34 10.37 12.34 -41.72
C ARG A 34 10.54 13.83 -41.91
N VAL A 35 9.64 14.65 -41.37
CA VAL A 35 9.77 16.11 -41.39
C VAL A 35 10.98 16.56 -40.56
N HIS A 36 11.26 15.94 -39.41
CA HIS A 36 12.45 16.25 -38.62
C HIS A 36 13.75 15.83 -39.32
N TYR A 37 13.76 14.65 -39.96
CA TYR A 37 14.87 14.20 -40.80
C TYR A 37 15.06 15.12 -42.00
N PHE A 38 14.01 15.52 -42.71
CA PHE A 38 14.08 16.50 -43.80
C PHE A 38 14.50 17.88 -43.30
N ILE A 39 14.04 18.35 -42.14
CA ILE A 39 14.48 19.62 -41.54
C ILE A 39 15.95 19.54 -41.17
N LEU A 40 16.44 18.44 -40.60
CA LEU A 40 17.85 18.23 -40.32
C LEU A 40 18.69 18.10 -41.59
N LEU A 41 18.14 17.48 -42.64
CA LEU A 41 18.81 17.37 -43.94
C LEU A 41 18.82 18.72 -44.65
N THR A 42 17.78 19.54 -44.49
CA THR A 42 17.69 20.92 -44.95
C THR A 42 18.57 21.84 -44.10
N GLU A 43 18.68 21.67 -42.78
CA GLU A 43 19.61 22.40 -41.90
C GLU A 43 21.06 21.99 -42.18
N ALA A 44 21.33 20.72 -42.47
CA ALA A 44 22.64 20.26 -42.89
C ALA A 44 22.97 20.75 -44.31
N ASN A 45 21.98 20.85 -45.21
CA ASN A 45 22.12 21.49 -46.51
C ASN A 45 22.24 23.02 -46.40
N ASP A 46 21.56 23.67 -45.44
CA ASP A 46 21.56 25.11 -45.18
C ASP A 46 22.83 25.53 -44.41
N GLN A 47 23.39 24.65 -43.56
CA GLN A 47 24.75 24.81 -43.00
C GLN A 47 25.83 24.43 -44.01
N CYS A 48 25.48 23.73 -45.09
CA CYS A 48 26.29 23.62 -46.31
C CYS A 48 25.99 24.72 -47.35
N PHE A 49 24.90 25.47 -47.17
CA PHE A 49 24.61 26.71 -47.88
C PHE A 49 25.38 27.79 -47.14
N ILE A 50 26.62 27.99 -47.58
CA ILE A 50 27.42 29.13 -47.18
C ILE A 50 26.52 30.35 -47.36
N GLY A 51 26.05 30.95 -46.25
CA GLY A 51 25.44 32.27 -46.30
C GLY A 51 26.43 33.15 -47.05
N TYR A 52 26.03 33.60 -48.24
CA TYR A 52 26.90 34.35 -49.13
C TYR A 52 27.26 35.67 -48.43
N THR A 53 28.34 35.66 -47.65
CA THR A 53 29.17 36.84 -47.39
C THR A 53 30.25 36.95 -48.50
N SER A 54 29.98 36.37 -49.67
CA SER A 54 30.94 36.11 -50.74
C SER A 54 30.67 36.89 -52.02
N ASP A 55 29.82 37.91 -51.99
CA ASP A 55 29.45 38.64 -53.20
C ASP A 55 30.68 39.26 -53.88
N SER A 56 31.60 39.90 -53.14
CA SER A 56 32.74 40.55 -53.80
C SER A 56 33.73 39.56 -54.45
N ALA A 57 34.14 38.47 -53.77
CA ALA A 57 35.11 37.52 -54.34
C ALA A 57 34.48 36.64 -55.44
N MET A 58 33.21 36.29 -55.29
CA MET A 58 32.50 35.50 -56.29
C MET A 58 32.16 36.34 -57.52
N VAL A 59 31.88 37.63 -57.35
CA VAL A 59 31.78 38.59 -58.46
C VAL A 59 33.14 38.75 -59.15
N ASP A 60 34.23 38.89 -58.40
CA ASP A 60 35.58 39.04 -58.96
C ASP A 60 36.00 37.85 -59.81
N ILE A 61 35.76 36.62 -59.33
CA ILE A 61 36.09 35.42 -60.11
C ILE A 61 35.19 35.25 -61.33
N SER A 62 33.92 35.67 -61.24
CA SER A 62 32.98 35.63 -62.36
C SER A 62 33.36 36.64 -63.43
N LEU A 63 33.73 37.86 -63.05
CA LEU A 63 34.27 38.89 -63.95
C LEU A 63 35.60 38.44 -64.58
N ALA A 64 36.50 37.85 -63.80
CA ALA A 64 37.76 37.33 -64.32
C ALA A 64 37.54 36.24 -65.39
N ASN A 65 36.59 35.32 -65.15
CA ASN A 65 36.21 34.30 -66.13
C ASN A 65 35.60 34.93 -67.40
N TYR A 66 34.73 35.93 -67.26
CA TYR A 66 34.12 36.64 -68.37
C TYR A 66 35.15 37.32 -69.28
N TYR A 67 36.09 38.09 -68.69
CA TYR A 67 37.16 38.75 -69.46
C TYR A 67 38.14 37.77 -70.10
N LYS A 68 38.39 36.62 -69.44
CA LYS A 68 39.20 35.54 -69.99
C LYS A 68 38.55 34.94 -71.25
N ASP A 69 37.23 34.74 -71.23
CA ASP A 69 36.47 34.17 -72.35
C ASP A 69 36.40 35.17 -73.53
N MET A 70 36.38 36.48 -73.25
CA MET A 70 36.51 37.58 -74.23
C MET A 70 37.95 37.79 -74.76
N GLN A 71 38.89 36.91 -74.44
CA GLN A 71 40.33 37.01 -74.77
C GLN A 71 41.05 38.27 -74.23
N GLN A 72 40.43 39.01 -73.32
CA GLN A 72 41.00 40.19 -72.67
C GLN A 72 41.86 39.77 -71.46
N THR A 73 43.04 39.22 -71.76
CA THR A 73 43.89 38.55 -70.76
C THR A 73 44.41 39.44 -69.63
N ASP A 74 44.64 40.73 -69.87
CA ASP A 74 45.17 41.65 -68.84
C ASP A 74 44.13 41.95 -67.76
N TYR A 75 42.88 42.20 -68.17
CA TYR A 75 41.76 42.39 -67.25
C TYR A 75 41.44 41.11 -66.48
N ALA A 76 41.50 39.95 -67.16
CA ALA A 76 41.33 38.65 -66.50
C ALA A 76 42.37 38.45 -65.38
N ILE A 77 43.65 38.72 -65.65
CA ILE A 77 44.72 38.61 -64.65
C ILE A 77 44.49 39.58 -63.48
N TYR A 78 44.08 40.82 -63.75
CA TYR A 78 43.80 41.81 -62.72
C TYR A 78 42.72 41.33 -61.74
N TYR A 79 41.57 40.87 -62.24
CA TYR A 79 40.48 40.39 -61.39
C TYR A 79 40.82 39.08 -60.68
N TYR A 80 41.58 38.17 -61.31
CA TYR A 80 42.08 36.98 -60.62
C TYR A 80 43.03 37.33 -59.48
N ASN A 81 43.96 38.26 -59.67
CA ASN A 81 44.88 38.70 -58.62
C ASN A 81 44.17 39.48 -57.51
N ARG A 82 43.14 40.26 -57.85
CA ARG A 82 42.27 40.92 -56.86
C ARG A 82 41.55 39.90 -55.98
N CYS A 83 41.10 38.79 -56.55
CA CYS A 83 40.49 37.69 -55.81
C CYS A 83 41.48 37.02 -54.84
N LEU A 84 42.76 36.93 -55.21
CA LEU A 84 43.82 36.36 -54.35
C LEU A 84 44.20 37.27 -53.18
N GLY A 85 44.06 38.60 -53.34
CA GLY A 85 44.37 39.58 -52.29
C GLY A 85 43.33 39.73 -51.18
N GLN A 86 42.17 39.07 -51.30
CA GLN A 86 41.11 39.15 -50.28
C GLN A 86 41.44 38.23 -49.08
N LYS A 87 41.53 38.82 -47.88
CA LYS A 87 42.00 38.14 -46.65
C LYS A 87 40.98 37.21 -45.98
N GLU A 88 39.72 37.21 -46.41
CA GLU A 88 38.68 36.38 -45.81
C GLU A 88 38.78 34.93 -46.30
N ASN A 89 38.58 33.96 -45.40
CA ASN A 89 38.66 32.49 -45.58
C ASN A 89 37.95 31.96 -46.84
N LYS A 90 38.55 32.16 -48.01
CA LYS A 90 37.96 31.89 -49.34
C LYS A 90 38.79 30.86 -50.11
N TYR A 91 39.31 29.83 -49.43
CA TYR A 91 40.19 28.80 -50.00
C TYR A 91 39.64 28.15 -51.27
N ILE A 92 38.32 27.98 -51.37
CA ILE A 92 37.64 27.42 -52.57
C ILE A 92 37.76 28.38 -53.76
N ILE A 93 37.54 29.68 -53.54
CA ILE A 93 37.60 30.71 -54.59
C ILE A 93 39.05 30.96 -55.01
N ILE A 94 39.95 31.03 -54.03
CA ILE A 94 41.41 31.14 -54.23
C ILE A 94 41.93 29.95 -55.06
N GLY A 95 41.47 28.73 -54.76
CA GLY A 95 41.83 27.53 -55.53
C GLY A 95 41.38 27.61 -57.00
N LYS A 96 40.20 28.16 -57.27
CA LYS A 96 39.71 28.37 -58.64
C LYS A 96 40.56 29.40 -59.40
N ALA A 97 41.00 30.48 -58.74
CA ALA A 97 41.87 31.49 -59.35
C ALA A 97 43.28 30.92 -59.67
N TYR A 98 43.89 30.19 -58.73
CA TYR A 98 45.18 29.53 -58.94
C TYR A 98 45.13 28.44 -60.02
N SER A 99 43.97 27.82 -60.29
CA SER A 99 43.82 26.90 -61.41
C SER A 99 43.85 27.60 -62.77
N LYS A 100 43.32 28.83 -62.88
CA LYS A 100 43.13 29.51 -64.18
C LYS A 100 44.30 30.41 -64.59
N LEU A 101 44.96 31.07 -63.65
CA LEU A 101 46.10 31.96 -63.91
C LEU A 101 47.27 31.28 -64.65
N PRO A 102 47.71 30.06 -64.30
CA PRO A 102 48.82 29.38 -64.99
C PRO A 102 48.57 29.24 -66.49
N HIS A 103 47.34 28.90 -66.88
CA HIS A 103 46.99 28.75 -68.29
C HIS A 103 47.09 30.07 -69.08
N ILE A 104 46.85 31.22 -68.43
CA ILE A 104 46.98 32.54 -69.06
C ILE A 104 48.46 32.89 -69.22
N PHE A 105 49.29 32.67 -68.20
CA PHE A 105 50.73 32.95 -68.24
C PHE A 105 51.51 32.00 -69.18
N LEU A 106 51.12 30.73 -69.27
CA LEU A 106 51.67 29.77 -70.25
C LEU A 106 51.40 30.23 -71.68
N LYS A 107 50.20 30.73 -71.98
CA LYS A 107 49.85 31.27 -73.31
C LYS A 107 50.63 32.55 -73.65
N LYS A 108 51.05 33.32 -72.64
CA LYS A 108 51.91 34.51 -72.80
C LYS A 108 53.40 34.19 -72.88
N GLY A 109 53.80 32.92 -72.77
CA GLY A 109 55.21 32.49 -72.78
C GLY A 109 55.97 32.76 -71.47
N ASN A 110 55.28 33.17 -70.40
CA ASN A 110 55.89 33.42 -69.10
C ASN A 110 55.78 32.17 -68.21
N TYR A 111 56.77 31.29 -68.34
CA TYR A 111 56.79 29.99 -67.67
C TYR A 111 57.05 30.09 -66.16
N GLN A 112 57.77 31.13 -65.71
CA GLN A 112 58.16 31.28 -64.30
C GLN A 112 56.95 31.61 -63.40
N ASP A 113 56.13 32.57 -63.83
CA ASP A 113 54.92 32.94 -63.10
C ASP A 113 53.88 31.80 -63.16
N ALA A 114 53.77 31.13 -64.31
CA ALA A 114 52.88 29.98 -64.46
C ALA A 114 53.22 28.85 -63.49
N TYR A 115 54.50 28.50 -63.34
CA TYR A 115 54.94 27.48 -62.38
C TYR A 115 54.63 27.88 -60.94
N THR A 116 54.85 29.15 -60.58
CA THR A 116 54.58 29.67 -59.23
C THR A 116 53.09 29.54 -58.87
N TYR A 117 52.20 29.96 -59.77
CA TYR A 117 50.76 29.82 -59.55
C TYR A 117 50.28 28.36 -59.55
N LEU A 118 50.92 27.47 -60.33
CA LEU A 118 50.61 26.05 -60.34
C LEU A 118 51.05 25.35 -59.04
N SER A 119 52.22 25.71 -58.49
CA SER A 119 52.67 25.22 -57.19
C SER A 119 51.79 25.74 -56.05
N ALA A 120 51.25 26.96 -56.16
CA ALA A 120 50.29 27.48 -55.19
C ALA A 120 48.92 26.76 -55.28
N TYR A 121 48.51 26.35 -56.49
CA TYR A 121 47.30 25.56 -56.72
C TYR A 121 47.36 24.19 -56.03
N SER A 122 48.46 23.44 -56.21
CA SER A 122 48.61 22.11 -55.61
C SER A 122 48.56 22.17 -54.08
N ALA A 123 49.29 23.10 -53.47
CA ALA A 123 49.27 23.32 -52.02
C ALA A 123 47.88 23.67 -51.47
N ASN A 124 47.10 24.48 -52.21
CA ASN A 124 45.74 24.85 -51.79
C ASN A 124 44.73 23.70 -51.98
N SER A 125 44.87 22.89 -53.04
CA SER A 125 44.02 21.72 -53.30
C SER A 125 44.13 20.69 -52.17
N ASP A 126 45.36 20.34 -51.76
CA ASP A 126 45.59 19.39 -50.67
C ASP A 126 45.01 19.88 -49.33
N SER A 127 45.10 21.19 -49.07
CA SER A 127 44.54 21.84 -47.88
C SER A 127 43.00 21.83 -47.87
N LEU A 128 42.37 22.03 -49.03
CA LEU A 128 40.91 21.98 -49.19
C LEU A 128 40.36 20.57 -48.93
N THR A 129 40.95 19.56 -49.56
CA THR A 129 40.53 18.16 -49.38
C THR A 129 40.65 17.73 -47.92
N ARG A 130 41.73 18.14 -47.24
CA ARG A 130 41.92 17.85 -45.80
C ARG A 130 40.85 18.50 -44.92
N LYS A 131 40.49 19.76 -45.20
CA LYS A 131 39.44 20.48 -44.43
C LYS A 131 38.06 19.88 -44.64
N GLU A 132 37.73 19.45 -45.86
CA GLU A 132 36.47 18.80 -46.17
C GLU A 132 36.34 17.43 -45.50
N ILE A 133 37.39 16.61 -45.57
CA ILE A 133 37.46 15.33 -44.86
C ILE A 133 37.26 15.54 -43.34
N LEU A 134 37.96 16.51 -42.75
CA LEU A 134 37.83 16.82 -41.33
C LEU A 134 36.42 17.28 -40.95
N LYS A 135 35.80 18.17 -41.76
CA LYS A 135 34.42 18.63 -41.53
C LYS A 135 33.43 17.46 -41.57
N ASN A 136 33.56 16.59 -42.58
CA ASN A 136 32.69 15.42 -42.74
C ASN A 136 32.88 14.41 -41.60
N GLN A 137 34.12 14.19 -41.15
CA GLN A 137 34.41 13.34 -39.99
C GLN A 137 33.80 13.91 -38.71
N ASN A 138 33.96 15.21 -38.45
CA ASN A 138 33.38 15.86 -37.28
C ASN A 138 31.85 15.82 -37.29
N LEU A 139 31.23 16.05 -38.45
CA LEU A 139 29.78 15.95 -38.61
C LEU A 139 29.28 14.53 -38.35
N MET A 140 29.97 13.53 -38.92
CA MET A 140 29.64 12.12 -38.71
C MET A 140 29.73 11.72 -37.24
N GLN A 141 30.78 12.15 -36.53
CA GLN A 141 30.93 11.90 -35.10
C GLN A 141 29.81 12.54 -34.28
N ALA A 142 29.44 13.80 -34.59
CA ALA A 142 28.34 14.48 -33.92
C ALA A 142 26.99 13.75 -34.14
N LEU A 143 26.71 13.30 -35.37
CA LEU A 143 25.50 12.54 -35.68
C LEU A 143 25.44 11.20 -34.93
N ILE A 144 26.56 10.46 -34.88
CA ILE A 144 26.66 9.21 -34.13
C ILE A 144 26.40 9.44 -32.65
N SER A 145 27.01 10.47 -32.04
CA SER A 145 26.78 10.78 -30.63
C SER A 145 25.32 11.14 -30.34
N LYS A 146 24.67 11.91 -31.22
CA LYS A 146 23.25 12.27 -31.06
C LYS A 146 22.36 11.03 -31.12
N PHE A 147 22.57 10.17 -32.10
CA PHE A 147 21.80 8.93 -32.24
C PHE A 147 21.95 8.00 -31.03
N GLN A 148 23.17 7.90 -30.48
CA GLN A 148 23.42 7.13 -29.25
C GLN A 148 22.65 7.70 -28.06
N VAL A 149 22.67 9.02 -27.86
CA VAL A 149 21.93 9.69 -26.78
C VAL A 149 20.42 9.50 -26.93
N GLU A 150 19.87 9.63 -28.13
CA GLU A 150 18.43 9.43 -28.38
C GLU A 150 17.99 8.00 -28.04
N LYS A 151 18.74 7.01 -28.54
CA LYS A 151 18.49 5.59 -28.23
C LYS A 151 18.56 5.30 -26.74
N GLU A 152 19.53 5.88 -26.04
CA GLU A 152 19.66 5.73 -24.59
C GLU A 152 18.51 6.40 -23.85
N ASN A 153 18.08 7.60 -24.28
CA ASN A 153 16.94 8.31 -23.70
C ASN A 153 15.64 7.53 -23.86
N ASP A 154 15.40 6.92 -25.03
CA ASP A 154 14.21 6.08 -25.25
C ASP A 154 14.24 4.82 -24.39
N ARG A 155 15.41 4.18 -24.26
CA ARG A 155 15.61 3.05 -23.34
C ARG A 155 15.33 3.45 -21.89
N LEU A 156 15.83 4.62 -21.46
CA LEU A 156 15.64 5.15 -20.11
C LEU A 156 14.18 5.51 -19.84
N LYS A 157 13.46 6.12 -20.81
CA LYS A 157 12.02 6.42 -20.71
C LYS A 157 11.18 5.15 -20.59
N GLY A 158 11.51 4.11 -21.35
CA GLY A 158 10.85 2.80 -21.27
C GLY A 158 11.03 2.16 -19.89
N LYS A 159 12.28 2.11 -19.39
CA LYS A 159 12.58 1.58 -18.05
C LYS A 159 11.89 2.40 -16.95
N SER A 160 12.00 3.73 -17.00
CA SER A 160 11.40 4.65 -16.01
C SER A 160 9.87 4.52 -15.96
N SER A 161 9.21 4.35 -17.11
CA SER A 161 7.76 4.15 -17.18
C SER A 161 7.34 2.82 -16.58
N PHE A 162 8.09 1.75 -16.83
CA PHE A 162 7.81 0.43 -16.27
C PHE A 162 7.97 0.42 -14.74
N GLU A 163 9.06 0.98 -14.21
CA GLU A 163 9.30 1.10 -12.76
C GLU A 163 8.17 1.90 -12.07
N ARG A 164 7.72 3.00 -12.68
CA ARG A 164 6.61 3.80 -12.15
C ARG A 164 5.29 3.01 -12.15
N LEU A 165 4.98 2.30 -13.23
CA LEU A 165 3.77 1.47 -13.30
C LEU A 165 3.80 0.32 -12.28
N PHE A 166 4.94 -0.35 -12.14
CA PHE A 166 5.13 -1.42 -11.17
C PHE A 166 4.96 -0.91 -9.73
N THR A 167 5.53 0.26 -9.42
CA THR A 167 5.37 0.92 -8.11
C THR A 167 3.90 1.24 -7.81
N ILE A 168 3.16 1.81 -8.77
CA ILE A 168 1.73 2.11 -8.61
C ILE A 168 0.92 0.82 -8.37
N LEU A 169 1.21 -0.25 -9.13
CA LEU A 169 0.54 -1.53 -8.99
C LEU A 169 0.79 -2.15 -7.60
N LEU A 170 2.02 -2.11 -7.09
CA LEU A 170 2.36 -2.58 -5.75
C LEU A 170 1.55 -1.85 -4.66
N VAL A 171 1.43 -0.53 -4.76
CA VAL A 171 0.65 0.27 -3.80
C VAL A 171 -0.84 -0.10 -3.86
N LEU A 172 -1.40 -0.30 -5.06
CA LEU A 172 -2.80 -0.71 -5.22
C LEU A 172 -3.08 -2.09 -4.62
N VAL A 173 -2.19 -3.06 -4.84
CA VAL A 173 -2.30 -4.40 -4.23
C VAL A 173 -2.25 -4.28 -2.71
N LEU A 174 -1.33 -3.48 -2.17
CA LEU A 174 -1.22 -3.27 -0.73
C LEU A 174 -2.51 -2.65 -0.15
N LEU A 175 -3.07 -1.63 -0.79
CA LEU A 175 -4.34 -1.03 -0.39
C LEU A 175 -5.50 -2.04 -0.43
N ALA A 176 -5.58 -2.88 -1.47
CA ALA A 176 -6.60 -3.92 -1.57
C ALA A 176 -6.47 -4.96 -0.44
N THR A 177 -5.25 -5.39 -0.10
CA THR A 177 -5.02 -6.31 1.03
C THR A 177 -5.42 -5.70 2.36
N LEU A 178 -5.13 -4.42 2.60
CA LEU A 178 -5.55 -3.72 3.81
C LEU A 178 -7.08 -3.59 3.90
N LEU A 179 -7.75 -3.28 2.79
CA LEU A 179 -9.22 -3.20 2.76
C LEU A 179 -9.87 -4.54 3.06
N THR A 180 -9.43 -5.62 2.39
CA THR A 180 -9.96 -6.97 2.66
C THR A 180 -9.71 -7.41 4.10
N PHE A 181 -8.54 -7.10 4.66
CA PHE A 181 -8.23 -7.36 6.06
C PHE A 181 -9.12 -6.55 7.02
N TYR A 182 -9.36 -5.27 6.72
CA TYR A 182 -10.29 -4.42 7.48
C TYR A 182 -11.72 -4.99 7.48
N PHE A 183 -12.23 -5.38 6.30
CA PHE A 183 -13.56 -6.00 6.19
C PHE A 183 -13.62 -7.37 6.89
N TYR A 184 -12.55 -8.17 6.85
CA TYR A 184 -12.44 -9.43 7.58
C TYR A 184 -12.55 -9.21 9.10
N ILE A 185 -11.81 -8.23 9.64
CA ILE A 185 -11.88 -7.85 11.06
C ILE A 185 -13.29 -7.40 11.44
N GLN A 186 -13.92 -6.54 10.65
CA GLN A 186 -15.26 -6.04 10.94
C GLN A 186 -16.31 -7.15 10.94
N LYS A 187 -16.26 -8.05 9.95
CA LYS A 187 -17.18 -9.19 9.88
C LYS A 187 -16.99 -10.14 11.05
N ARG A 188 -15.74 -10.40 11.46
CA ARG A 188 -15.43 -11.23 12.63
C ARG A 188 -15.91 -10.56 13.93
N LYS A 189 -15.75 -9.25 14.05
CA LYS A 189 -16.26 -8.45 15.19
C LYS A 189 -17.78 -8.54 15.30
N ALA A 190 -18.51 -8.42 14.19
CA ALA A 190 -19.97 -8.53 14.17
C ALA A 190 -20.45 -9.92 14.62
N ARG A 191 -19.89 -11.00 14.04
CA ARG A 191 -20.24 -12.38 14.41
C ARG A 191 -19.97 -12.69 15.89
N ASN A 192 -18.90 -12.15 16.45
CA ASN A 192 -18.60 -12.36 17.87
C ASN A 192 -19.50 -11.53 18.79
N ARG A 193 -19.92 -10.32 18.39
CA ARG A 193 -20.93 -9.54 19.14
C ARG A 193 -22.25 -10.31 19.25
N GLU A 194 -22.69 -10.93 18.16
CA GLU A 194 -23.89 -11.77 18.15
C GLU A 194 -23.74 -12.94 19.14
N ARG A 195 -22.60 -13.65 19.11
CA ARG A 195 -22.33 -14.75 20.05
C ARG A 195 -22.27 -14.31 21.50
N SER A 196 -21.62 -13.20 21.81
CA SER A 196 -21.56 -12.67 23.18
C SER A 196 -22.93 -12.19 23.67
N CYS A 197 -23.73 -11.57 22.79
CA CYS A 197 -25.10 -11.17 23.10
C CYS A 197 -25.98 -12.40 23.38
N LEU A 198 -25.90 -13.42 22.51
CA LEU A 198 -26.61 -14.68 22.68
C LEU A 198 -26.24 -15.38 23.99
N LEU A 199 -24.94 -15.45 24.31
CA LEU A 199 -24.47 -16.04 25.55
C LEU A 199 -25.00 -15.28 26.78
N LYS A 200 -25.01 -13.94 26.73
CA LYS A 200 -25.58 -13.10 27.79
C LYS A 200 -27.08 -13.33 27.96
N GLN A 201 -27.83 -13.42 26.87
CA GLN A 201 -29.27 -13.72 26.89
C GLN A 201 -29.54 -15.11 27.47
N LEU A 202 -28.75 -16.12 27.11
CA LEU A 202 -28.86 -17.46 27.67
C LEU A 202 -28.61 -17.48 29.18
N LEU A 203 -27.55 -16.82 29.65
CA LEU A 203 -27.25 -16.72 31.08
C LEU A 203 -28.35 -15.99 31.86
N GLN A 204 -28.86 -14.88 31.32
CA GLN A 204 -29.98 -14.15 31.93
C GLN A 204 -31.25 -14.99 31.97
N ASN A 205 -31.57 -15.70 30.88
CA ASN A 205 -32.72 -16.60 30.84
C ASN A 205 -32.59 -17.74 31.85
N MET A 206 -31.39 -18.30 32.05
CA MET A 206 -31.17 -19.35 33.06
C MET A 206 -31.37 -18.82 34.48
N GLN A 207 -30.85 -17.63 34.80
CA GLN A 207 -31.04 -17.00 36.11
C GLN A 207 -32.51 -16.63 36.36
N GLN A 208 -33.14 -16.02 35.37
CA GLN A 208 -34.54 -15.60 35.47
C GLN A 208 -35.47 -16.81 35.53
N ASN A 209 -35.21 -17.87 34.76
CA ASN A 209 -35.95 -19.12 34.86
C ASN A 209 -35.81 -19.75 36.23
N SER A 210 -34.61 -19.78 36.82
CA SER A 210 -34.42 -20.34 38.17
C SER A 210 -35.23 -19.59 39.23
N ILE A 211 -35.21 -18.25 39.21
CA ILE A 211 -35.98 -17.42 40.17
C ILE A 211 -37.49 -17.52 39.90
N SER A 212 -37.90 -17.45 38.63
CA SER A 212 -39.31 -17.56 38.25
C SER A 212 -39.87 -18.94 38.56
N GLN A 213 -39.13 -20.02 38.30
CA GLN A 213 -39.54 -21.39 38.65
C GLN A 213 -39.72 -21.55 40.16
N MET A 214 -38.78 -21.07 40.99
CA MET A 214 -38.95 -21.09 42.45
C MET A 214 -40.22 -20.34 42.87
N SER A 215 -40.44 -19.12 42.38
CA SER A 215 -41.62 -18.32 42.75
C SER A 215 -42.95 -18.93 42.30
N VAL A 216 -42.98 -19.54 41.11
CA VAL A 216 -44.17 -20.21 40.56
C VAL A 216 -44.45 -21.49 41.35
N ASN A 217 -43.40 -22.25 41.67
CA ASN A 217 -43.51 -23.46 42.49
C ASN A 217 -44.00 -23.12 43.90
N ASP A 218 -43.52 -22.04 44.52
CA ASP A 218 -43.97 -21.61 45.86
C ASP A 218 -45.46 -21.25 45.87
N VAL A 219 -45.94 -20.48 44.88
CA VAL A 219 -47.37 -20.16 44.73
C VAL A 219 -48.19 -21.43 44.48
N ARG A 220 -47.68 -22.35 43.67
CA ARG A 220 -48.35 -23.63 43.36
C ARG A 220 -48.45 -24.52 44.60
N ILE A 221 -47.40 -24.58 45.41
CA ILE A 221 -47.39 -25.28 46.70
C ILE A 221 -48.42 -24.68 47.65
N GLU A 222 -48.54 -23.35 47.71
CA GLU A 222 -49.57 -22.68 48.52
C GLU A 222 -51.00 -22.98 48.04
N GLU A 223 -51.22 -23.00 46.72
CA GLU A 223 -52.51 -23.37 46.12
C GLU A 223 -52.87 -24.84 46.39
N LEU A 224 -51.90 -25.75 46.27
CA LEU A 224 -52.06 -27.17 46.60
C LEU A 224 -52.38 -27.37 48.09
N ASN A 225 -51.72 -26.64 48.98
CA ASN A 225 -52.02 -26.67 50.42
C ASN A 225 -53.45 -26.21 50.72
N LYS A 226 -53.95 -25.17 50.03
CA LYS A 226 -55.35 -24.70 50.15
C LYS A 226 -56.35 -25.76 49.63
N ARG A 227 -56.03 -26.42 48.50
CA ARG A 227 -56.88 -27.50 47.97
C ARG A 227 -56.91 -28.72 48.88
N LEU A 228 -55.75 -29.17 49.39
CA LEU A 228 -55.65 -30.27 50.36
C LEU A 228 -56.46 -29.99 51.63
N SER A 229 -56.39 -28.78 52.17
CA SER A 229 -57.17 -28.39 53.35
C SER A 229 -58.68 -28.31 53.07
N SER A 230 -59.09 -27.86 51.88
CA SER A 230 -60.51 -27.88 51.48
C SER A 230 -61.07 -29.30 51.25
N LEU A 231 -60.25 -30.22 50.73
CA LEU A 231 -60.63 -31.62 50.49
C LEU A 231 -60.71 -32.44 51.79
N HIS A 232 -59.88 -32.13 52.79
CA HIS A 232 -59.98 -32.72 54.13
C HIS A 232 -61.29 -32.37 54.87
N ILE A 233 -61.99 -31.31 54.45
CA ILE A 233 -63.25 -30.86 55.04
C ILE A 233 -64.47 -31.49 54.33
N GLY A 234 -64.32 -31.95 53.08
CA GLY A 234 -65.39 -32.56 52.28
C GLY A 234 -65.18 -34.06 52.04
N ASN A 235 -66.05 -34.91 52.60
CA ASN A 235 -65.99 -36.39 52.54
C ASN A 235 -66.17 -37.03 51.13
N THR A 236 -65.86 -36.36 50.03
CA THR A 236 -66.26 -36.78 48.66
C THR A 236 -65.09 -36.95 47.67
N SER A 237 -63.83 -36.86 48.12
CA SER A 237 -62.69 -36.94 47.19
C SER A 237 -62.10 -38.35 47.09
N SER A 238 -61.87 -38.80 45.85
CA SER A 238 -61.19 -40.05 45.54
C SER A 238 -59.80 -40.02 46.17
N GLU A 239 -59.46 -41.03 46.98
CA GLU A 239 -58.16 -41.17 47.66
C GLU A 239 -56.98 -41.03 46.67
N LEU A 240 -57.22 -41.37 45.40
CA LEU A 240 -56.30 -41.19 44.28
C LEU A 240 -55.96 -39.72 43.99
N ASP A 241 -56.92 -38.80 44.08
CA ASP A 241 -56.70 -37.36 43.84
C ASP A 241 -55.84 -36.75 44.95
N ILE A 242 -56.00 -37.22 46.19
CA ILE A 242 -55.16 -36.81 47.33
C ILE A 242 -53.73 -37.30 47.12
N ILE A 243 -53.54 -38.53 46.63
CA ILE A 243 -52.22 -39.10 46.33
C ILE A 243 -51.54 -38.32 45.19
N ILE A 244 -52.25 -38.04 44.09
CA ILE A 244 -51.74 -37.24 42.97
C ILE A 244 -51.38 -35.82 43.45
N LEU A 245 -52.28 -35.23 44.25
CA LEU A 245 -52.09 -34.06 45.12
C LEU A 245 -50.69 -33.95 45.73
N ASN A 246 -50.42 -34.95 46.58
CA ASN A 246 -49.21 -35.00 47.38
C ASN A 246 -47.96 -35.32 46.55
N LEU A 247 -48.09 -36.11 45.48
CA LEU A 247 -46.97 -36.42 44.59
C LEU A 247 -46.50 -35.17 43.81
N GLU A 248 -47.43 -34.36 43.28
CA GLU A 248 -47.10 -33.10 42.58
C GLU A 248 -46.41 -32.12 43.54
N LYS A 249 -46.93 -31.97 44.77
CA LYS A 249 -46.31 -31.16 45.81
C LYS A 249 -44.89 -31.64 46.15
N THR A 250 -44.72 -32.93 46.39
CA THR A 250 -43.41 -33.53 46.74
C THR A 250 -42.39 -33.34 45.61
N TYR A 251 -42.84 -33.42 44.35
CA TYR A 251 -41.99 -33.17 43.19
C TYR A 251 -41.49 -31.71 43.16
N LEU A 252 -42.39 -30.75 43.31
CA LEU A 252 -42.04 -29.32 43.31
C LEU A 252 -41.13 -28.93 44.49
N GLU A 253 -41.38 -29.52 45.68
CA GLU A 253 -40.53 -29.31 46.86
C GLU A 253 -39.09 -29.81 46.62
N ARG A 254 -38.92 -30.98 46.00
CA ARG A 254 -37.58 -31.49 45.63
C ARG A 254 -36.90 -30.64 44.56
N GLU A 255 -37.67 -30.14 43.59
CA GLU A 255 -37.12 -29.27 42.55
C GLU A 255 -36.62 -27.94 43.13
N ASN A 256 -37.38 -27.34 44.05
CA ASN A 256 -36.97 -26.15 44.79
C ASN A 256 -35.74 -26.43 45.69
N GLU A 257 -35.72 -27.57 46.39
CA GLU A 257 -34.58 -27.99 47.20
C GLU A 257 -33.32 -28.15 46.35
N HIS A 258 -33.42 -28.79 45.18
CA HIS A 258 -32.30 -28.95 44.25
C HIS A 258 -31.75 -27.61 43.75
N ILE A 259 -32.63 -26.66 43.41
CA ILE A 259 -32.21 -25.29 43.03
C ILE A 259 -31.50 -24.61 44.20
N ASN A 260 -32.03 -24.73 45.42
CA ASN A 260 -31.43 -24.14 46.61
C ASN A 260 -30.03 -24.72 46.91
N VAL A 261 -29.89 -26.05 46.87
CA VAL A 261 -28.60 -26.75 47.04
C VAL A 261 -27.60 -26.32 45.97
N THR A 262 -28.04 -26.15 44.73
CA THR A 262 -27.16 -25.68 43.64
C THR A 262 -26.66 -24.25 43.88
N ASN A 263 -27.54 -23.36 44.34
CA ASN A 263 -27.18 -21.98 44.68
C ASN A 263 -26.27 -21.91 45.92
N GLU A 264 -26.54 -22.70 46.97
CA GLU A 264 -25.69 -22.79 48.16
C GLU A 264 -24.32 -23.37 47.84
N LYS A 265 -24.25 -24.39 46.98
CA LYS A 265 -22.99 -24.93 46.48
C LYS A 265 -22.16 -23.84 45.79
N GLN A 266 -22.76 -23.03 44.92
CA GLN A 266 -22.06 -21.93 44.25
C GLN A 266 -21.60 -20.86 45.24
N LYS A 267 -22.43 -20.52 46.24
CA LYS A 267 -22.08 -19.56 47.30
C LYS A 267 -20.90 -20.08 48.12
N THR A 268 -20.94 -21.34 48.53
CA THR A 268 -19.87 -22.00 49.30
C THR A 268 -18.57 -22.03 48.50
N LEU A 269 -18.64 -22.32 47.19
CA LEU A 269 -17.46 -22.33 46.31
C LEU A 269 -16.82 -20.95 46.21
N ASN A 270 -17.62 -19.88 46.17
CA ASN A 270 -17.12 -18.50 46.21
C ASN A 270 -16.50 -18.15 47.57
N GLU A 271 -17.10 -18.58 48.67
CA GLU A 271 -16.54 -18.38 50.01
C GLU A 271 -15.21 -19.15 50.17
N CYS A 272 -15.12 -20.38 49.66
CA CYS A 272 -13.89 -21.16 49.62
C CYS A 272 -12.77 -20.49 48.81
N LEU A 273 -13.08 -19.73 47.75
CA LEU A 273 -12.09 -18.95 47.01
C LEU A 273 -11.45 -17.87 47.89
N GLU A 274 -12.24 -17.17 48.70
CA GLU A 274 -11.76 -16.07 49.56
C GLU A 274 -10.83 -16.56 50.68
N VAL A 275 -10.89 -17.85 51.03
CA VAL A 275 -9.98 -18.49 52.00
C VAL A 275 -8.94 -19.40 51.36
N SER A 276 -8.92 -19.51 50.03
CA SER A 276 -7.97 -20.38 49.33
C SER A 276 -6.53 -19.90 49.51
N ASP A 277 -5.59 -20.87 49.50
CA ASP A 277 -4.16 -20.58 49.61
C ASP A 277 -3.68 -19.61 48.54
N ILE A 278 -4.27 -19.65 47.34
CA ILE A 278 -3.93 -18.73 46.25
C ILE A 278 -4.38 -17.30 46.58
N TYR A 279 -5.59 -17.10 47.12
CA TYR A 279 -6.06 -15.78 47.51
C TYR A 279 -5.19 -15.19 48.63
N ILE A 280 -4.87 -16.00 49.64
CA ILE A 280 -3.97 -15.61 50.74
C ILE A 280 -2.59 -15.24 50.19
N HIS A 281 -2.04 -16.04 49.26
CA HIS A 281 -0.76 -15.78 48.61
C HIS A 281 -0.74 -14.43 47.86
N PHE A 282 -1.77 -14.15 47.06
CA PHE A 282 -1.90 -12.87 46.34
C PHE A 282 -2.07 -11.67 47.28
N ARG A 283 -2.76 -11.85 48.42
CA ARG A 283 -2.85 -10.80 49.46
C ARG A 283 -1.48 -10.54 50.08
N HIS A 284 -0.74 -11.60 50.43
CA HIS A 284 0.59 -11.49 51.03
C HIS A 284 1.57 -10.76 50.10
N LEU A 285 1.64 -11.18 48.83
CA LEU A 285 2.47 -10.52 47.81
C LEU A 285 2.15 -9.03 47.68
N SER A 286 0.86 -8.67 47.72
CA SER A 286 0.44 -7.28 47.67
C SER A 286 0.84 -6.48 48.92
N GLN A 287 0.87 -7.10 50.11
CA GLN A 287 1.27 -6.44 51.35
C GLN A 287 2.78 -6.21 51.40
N GLU A 288 3.54 -7.15 50.87
CA GLU A 288 5.02 -7.08 50.80
C GLU A 288 5.53 -6.15 49.70
N GLY A 289 4.67 -5.65 48.81
CA GLY A 289 5.10 -4.85 47.67
C GLY A 289 5.68 -5.68 46.52
N SER A 290 5.45 -6.99 46.53
CA SER A 290 6.02 -7.94 45.57
C SER A 290 5.13 -8.15 44.34
N LYS A 291 5.76 -8.44 43.20
CA LYS A 291 5.06 -8.77 41.95
C LYS A 291 4.67 -10.25 41.91
N ALA A 292 3.51 -10.56 41.35
CA ALA A 292 3.12 -11.94 41.07
C ALA A 292 3.80 -12.47 39.80
N THR A 293 4.18 -13.73 39.83
CA THR A 293 4.84 -14.42 38.71
C THR A 293 3.83 -15.00 37.71
N GLY A 294 4.32 -15.46 36.56
CA GLY A 294 3.47 -16.14 35.57
C GLY A 294 2.81 -17.41 36.13
N ASP A 295 3.54 -18.16 36.94
CA ASP A 295 3.07 -19.41 37.56
C ASP A 295 1.97 -19.16 38.59
N ASP A 296 2.06 -18.05 39.34
CA ASP A 296 1.00 -17.67 40.29
C ASP A 296 -0.32 -17.39 39.57
N PHE A 297 -0.25 -16.74 38.40
CA PHE A 297 -1.43 -16.51 37.57
C PHE A 297 -1.94 -17.78 36.89
N TYR A 298 -1.09 -18.76 36.61
CA TYR A 298 -1.51 -20.06 36.09
C TYR A 298 -2.28 -20.87 37.15
N LYS A 299 -1.77 -20.91 38.38
CA LYS A 299 -2.48 -21.54 39.52
C LYS A 299 -3.81 -20.86 39.81
N LEU A 300 -3.83 -19.53 39.74
CA LEU A 300 -5.06 -18.75 39.87
C LEU A 300 -6.08 -19.10 38.78
N GLU A 301 -5.64 -19.26 37.54
CA GLU A 301 -6.49 -19.67 36.43
C GLU A 301 -7.11 -21.06 36.64
N GLN A 302 -6.34 -22.04 37.12
CA GLN A 302 -6.85 -23.39 37.42
C GLN A 302 -7.95 -23.35 38.48
N ILE A 303 -7.70 -22.64 39.58
CA ILE A 303 -8.67 -22.50 40.68
C ILE A 303 -9.92 -21.74 40.21
N LEU A 304 -9.77 -20.72 39.37
CA LEU A 304 -10.91 -20.00 38.78
C LEU A 304 -11.71 -20.86 37.79
N ASP A 305 -11.07 -21.73 37.02
CA ASP A 305 -11.76 -22.66 36.12
C ASP A 305 -12.56 -23.72 36.89
N GLU A 306 -12.07 -24.16 38.05
CA GLU A 306 -12.78 -25.09 38.95
C GLU A 306 -13.96 -24.43 39.66
N THR A 307 -13.82 -23.17 40.06
CA THR A 307 -14.80 -22.46 40.88
C THR A 307 -15.84 -21.66 40.10
N HIS A 308 -15.46 -21.20 38.91
CA HIS A 308 -16.31 -20.46 37.98
C HIS A 308 -16.20 -21.07 36.58
N PRO A 309 -16.90 -22.21 36.35
CA PRO A 309 -16.95 -22.82 35.02
C PRO A 309 -17.35 -21.78 33.97
N HIS A 310 -16.62 -21.76 32.86
CA HIS A 310 -16.80 -20.83 31.75
C HIS A 310 -16.26 -19.40 31.92
N PHE A 311 -15.76 -18.97 33.08
CA PHE A 311 -15.21 -17.61 33.25
C PHE A 311 -13.96 -17.39 32.38
N CYS A 312 -12.91 -18.18 32.58
CA CYS A 312 -11.66 -18.04 31.82
C CYS A 312 -11.87 -18.31 30.33
N LEU A 313 -12.71 -19.29 29.99
CA LEU A 313 -13.12 -19.57 28.61
C LEU A 313 -13.82 -18.37 27.97
N SER A 314 -14.75 -17.72 28.67
CA SER A 314 -15.47 -16.53 28.18
C SER A 314 -14.49 -15.39 27.93
N LEU A 315 -13.53 -15.16 28.83
CA LEU A 315 -12.50 -14.14 28.68
C LEU A 315 -11.57 -14.40 27.50
N LYS A 316 -11.12 -15.64 27.29
CA LYS A 316 -10.27 -16.04 26.14
C LYS A 316 -10.98 -15.90 24.80
N GLN A 317 -12.31 -15.99 24.79
CA GLN A 317 -13.12 -15.86 23.57
C GLN A 317 -13.54 -14.42 23.25
N LEU A 318 -13.23 -13.44 24.11
CA LEU A 318 -13.55 -12.02 23.90
C LEU A 318 -12.88 -11.43 22.65
N TYR A 319 -13.60 -10.54 21.97
CA TYR A 319 -13.08 -9.80 20.82
C TYR A 319 -13.28 -8.28 20.96
N PRO A 320 -12.25 -7.44 20.70
CA PRO A 320 -10.88 -7.81 20.30
C PRO A 320 -10.15 -8.61 21.38
N PRO A 321 -9.17 -9.46 21.03
CA PRO A 321 -8.46 -10.28 22.01
C PRO A 321 -7.87 -9.40 23.09
N ILE A 322 -8.06 -9.80 24.34
CA ILE A 322 -7.46 -9.14 25.49
C ILE A 322 -6.00 -9.58 25.62
N SER A 323 -5.12 -8.63 25.92
CA SER A 323 -3.70 -8.91 26.18
C SER A 323 -3.54 -9.75 27.45
N THR A 324 -2.40 -10.42 27.63
CA THR A 324 -2.09 -11.18 28.86
C THR A 324 -2.21 -10.32 30.11
N LYS A 325 -1.81 -9.05 30.04
CA LYS A 325 -1.92 -8.11 31.16
C LYS A 325 -3.38 -7.76 31.48
N GLU A 326 -4.20 -7.53 30.45
CA GLU A 326 -5.65 -7.32 30.60
C GLU A 326 -6.34 -8.55 31.19
N TYR A 327 -5.96 -9.75 30.74
CA TYR A 327 -6.50 -11.01 31.25
C TYR A 327 -6.20 -11.21 32.74
N ARG A 328 -4.96 -10.91 33.17
CA ARG A 328 -4.58 -10.94 34.59
C ARG A 328 -5.39 -9.92 35.41
N VAL A 329 -5.66 -8.73 34.88
CA VAL A 329 -6.54 -7.75 35.55
C VAL A 329 -7.94 -8.32 35.73
N CYS A 330 -8.52 -8.98 34.72
CA CYS A 330 -9.83 -9.61 34.85
C CYS A 330 -9.87 -10.67 35.97
N MET A 331 -8.85 -11.53 36.06
CA MET A 331 -8.75 -12.54 37.11
C MET A 331 -8.65 -11.91 38.51
N LEU A 332 -7.80 -10.89 38.67
CA LEU A 332 -7.63 -10.17 39.95
C LEU A 332 -8.91 -9.45 40.38
N VAL A 333 -9.66 -8.89 39.44
CA VAL A 333 -10.97 -8.27 39.70
C VAL A 333 -12.00 -9.32 40.14
N LYS A 334 -11.99 -10.51 39.53
CA LYS A 334 -12.89 -11.62 39.87
C LYS A 334 -12.68 -12.11 41.29
N ILE A 335 -11.44 -12.25 41.73
CA ILE A 335 -11.09 -12.55 43.14
C ILE A 335 -11.18 -11.35 44.09
N GLY A 336 -11.66 -10.20 43.61
CA GLY A 336 -11.96 -9.05 44.47
C GLY A 336 -10.77 -8.20 44.91
N MET A 337 -9.59 -8.32 44.27
CA MET A 337 -8.43 -7.52 44.62
C MET A 337 -8.65 -6.03 44.33
N ASN A 338 -8.24 -5.17 45.25
CA ASN A 338 -8.40 -3.72 45.08
C ASN A 338 -7.40 -3.15 44.03
N PRO A 339 -7.66 -1.97 43.45
CA PRO A 339 -6.81 -1.39 42.41
C PRO A 339 -5.34 -1.19 42.83
N SER A 340 -5.09 -0.88 44.10
CA SER A 340 -3.73 -0.71 44.63
C SER A 340 -2.96 -2.03 44.67
N ALA A 341 -3.64 -3.11 45.07
CA ALA A 341 -3.06 -4.44 45.09
C ALA A 341 -2.76 -4.93 43.67
N MET A 342 -3.68 -4.71 42.72
CA MET A 342 -3.46 -5.02 41.31
C MET A 342 -2.25 -4.28 40.73
N ALA A 343 -2.10 -3.01 41.08
CA ALA A 343 -0.97 -2.19 40.65
C ALA A 343 0.37 -2.77 41.15
N CYS A 344 0.42 -3.18 42.42
CA CYS A 344 1.57 -3.86 43.01
C CYS A 344 1.89 -5.18 42.29
N LEU A 345 0.91 -6.09 42.21
CA LEU A 345 1.07 -7.45 41.69
C LEU A 345 1.48 -7.48 40.22
N LEU A 346 1.05 -6.49 39.43
CA LEU A 346 1.35 -6.36 38.00
C LEU A 346 2.48 -5.37 37.69
N SER A 347 3.18 -4.86 38.72
CA SER A 347 4.23 -3.83 38.59
C SER A 347 3.80 -2.66 37.69
N SER A 348 2.63 -2.11 37.98
CA SER A 348 1.97 -1.05 37.21
C SER A 348 1.59 0.12 38.11
N SER A 349 1.37 1.30 37.54
CA SER A 349 0.83 2.43 38.33
C SER A 349 -0.67 2.25 38.60
N ASN A 350 -1.16 2.82 39.71
CA ASN A 350 -2.59 2.87 40.03
C ASN A 350 -3.40 3.50 38.89
N SER A 351 -2.89 4.59 38.29
CA SER A 351 -3.48 5.22 37.11
C SER A 351 -3.51 4.28 35.89
N GLY A 352 -2.46 3.49 35.69
CA GLY A 352 -2.38 2.49 34.62
C GLY A 352 -3.42 1.39 34.77
N ILE A 353 -3.63 0.87 35.98
CA ILE A 353 -4.68 -0.13 36.26
C ILE A 353 -6.08 0.46 36.03
N SER A 354 -6.35 1.69 36.48
CA SER A 354 -7.63 2.36 36.23
C SER A 354 -7.91 2.54 34.73
N MET A 355 -6.89 2.94 33.96
CA MET A 355 -6.99 3.05 32.50
C MET A 355 -7.24 1.70 31.82
N ILE A 356 -6.59 0.63 32.29
CA ILE A 356 -6.83 -0.74 31.78
C ILE A 356 -8.28 -1.16 32.05
N ARG A 357 -8.79 -0.93 33.27
CA ARG A 357 -10.18 -1.25 33.64
C ARG A 357 -11.19 -0.47 32.80
N GLN A 358 -10.97 0.83 32.61
CA GLN A 358 -11.82 1.66 31.74
C GLN A 358 -11.80 1.16 30.29
N ARG A 359 -10.61 0.89 29.74
CA ARG A 359 -10.47 0.35 28.39
C ARG A 359 -11.14 -1.00 28.25
N LEU A 360 -11.03 -1.88 29.25
CA LEU A 360 -11.71 -3.17 29.25
C LEU A 360 -13.23 -3.01 29.32
N ASN A 361 -13.74 -2.03 30.05
CA ASN A 361 -15.18 -1.74 30.06
C ASN A 361 -15.68 -1.40 28.65
N GLU A 362 -14.98 -0.49 27.96
CA GLU A 362 -15.33 -0.09 26.60
C GLU A 362 -15.13 -1.23 25.59
N LYS A 363 -14.09 -2.05 25.78
CA LYS A 363 -13.72 -3.15 24.88
C LYS A 363 -14.66 -4.34 25.00
N VAL A 364 -15.06 -4.70 26.21
CA VAL A 364 -15.86 -5.89 26.52
C VAL A 364 -17.35 -5.56 26.55
N PHE A 365 -17.73 -4.45 27.17
CA PHE A 365 -19.14 -4.08 27.38
C PHE A 365 -19.62 -2.94 26.48
N GLN A 366 -18.74 -2.29 25.70
CA GLN A 366 -19.08 -1.20 24.78
C GLN A 366 -19.77 0.01 25.43
N GLU A 367 -19.57 0.16 26.73
CA GLU A 367 -20.08 1.28 27.52
C GLU A 367 -18.93 2.20 27.92
N LYS A 368 -19.09 3.51 27.66
CA LYS A 368 -18.21 4.53 28.24
C LYS A 368 -18.62 4.72 29.69
N GLY A 369 -17.92 4.04 30.60
CA GLY A 369 -18.23 4.03 32.03
C GLY A 369 -17.01 4.23 32.91
N LYS A 370 -17.24 4.33 34.22
CA LYS A 370 -16.16 4.41 35.20
C LYS A 370 -15.46 3.06 35.31
N SER A 371 -14.24 3.06 35.84
CA SER A 371 -13.48 1.84 36.10
C SER A 371 -14.23 0.86 37.02
N ASP A 372 -15.08 1.37 37.92
CA ASP A 372 -15.78 0.56 38.91
C ASP A 372 -16.97 -0.21 38.30
N ASP A 373 -17.52 0.26 37.18
CA ASP A 373 -18.59 -0.43 36.46
C ASP A 373 -18.07 -1.74 35.84
N PHE A 374 -16.80 -1.75 35.43
CA PHE A 374 -16.14 -2.95 34.93
C PHE A 374 -16.06 -4.03 36.00
N ASP A 375 -15.66 -3.66 37.22
CA ASP A 375 -15.46 -4.62 38.31
C ASP A 375 -16.76 -5.31 38.69
N ARG A 376 -17.86 -4.56 38.74
CA ARG A 376 -19.19 -5.11 39.00
C ARG A 376 -19.58 -6.16 37.96
N LYS A 377 -19.37 -5.84 36.68
CA LYS A 377 -19.75 -6.73 35.58
C LYS A 377 -18.87 -7.97 35.49
N ILE A 378 -17.56 -7.86 35.73
CA ILE A 378 -16.66 -9.01 35.75
C ILE A 378 -16.95 -9.95 36.93
N ARG A 379 -17.35 -9.42 38.09
CA ARG A 379 -17.72 -10.28 39.22
C ARG A 379 -19.00 -11.09 38.96
N MET A 380 -19.90 -10.56 38.13
CA MET A 380 -21.18 -11.20 37.76
C MET A 380 -21.06 -12.25 36.65
N ILE A 381 -20.01 -12.19 35.82
CA ILE A 381 -19.66 -13.24 34.83
C ILE A 381 -18.90 -14.32 35.58
#